data_AF-A0A4U0X972-F1
#
_entry.id   AF-A0A4U0X972-F1
#
_cell.length_a   1.000
_cell.length_b   1.000
_cell.length_c   1.000
_cell.angle_alpha   90.00
_cell.angle_beta   90.00
_cell.angle_gamma   90.00
#
_symmetry.space_group_name_H-M   'P 1'
#
loop_
_entity.id
_entity.type
_entity.pdbx_description
1 polymer ?
#
loop_
_entity_poly.entity_id
_entity_poly.type
_entity_poly.pdbx_seq_one_letter_code
_entity_poly.pdbx_strand_id
1 'polypeptide(L)'
;NIYFQLRCRKFIEMIRRCTDLQTLSAASPKTRAFTKREQHTAEADEYSNVFDHQMELDDQLVHPPNNNGNEAAENNGHAAWTDDSADQMDTTLDSPPIHTESADTKYSALLQQTLQYGQELRLEFNADPRRDVQRALQDTFALIAYTDARESSLAGMLDVKGRVPISEELNGAILVSLGREKEAALERLVRQTEVLVEELGADGGAGAFVHVGRDFLR
;
A
#
# COMPACT_ATOMS: atom_id res chain seq x y z
N ASN A 1 -5.98 4.62 25.63
CA ASN A 1 -6.33 5.87 24.92
C ASN A 1 -6.07 5.62 23.45
N ILE A 2 -7.13 5.31 22.70
CA ILE A 2 -7.05 4.95 21.27
C ILE A 2 -6.33 6.00 20.43
N TYR A 3 -6.47 7.28 20.79
CA TYR A 3 -5.81 8.37 20.07
C TYR A 3 -4.28 8.27 20.15
N PHE A 4 -3.72 8.03 21.34
CA PHE A 4 -2.28 7.82 21.52
C PHE A 4 -1.78 6.60 20.73
N GLN A 5 -2.50 5.48 20.81
CA GLN A 5 -2.14 4.25 20.10
C GLN A 5 -2.14 4.46 18.59
N LEU A 6 -3.12 5.18 18.04
CA LEU A 6 -3.17 5.53 16.62
C LEU A 6 -1.99 6.41 16.20
N ARG A 7 -1.64 7.41 17.02
CA ARG A 7 -0.51 8.31 16.74
C ARG A 7 0.81 7.51 16.76
N CYS A 8 1.01 6.64 17.74
CA CYS A 8 2.15 5.73 17.80
C CYS A 8 2.19 4.78 16.60
N ARG A 9 1.06 4.17 16.25
CA ARG A 9 0.98 3.25 15.11
C ARG A 9 1.30 3.92 13.79
N LYS A 10 0.80 5.15 13.59
CA LYS A 10 1.15 5.96 12.42
C LYS A 10 2.66 6.19 12.34
N PHE A 11 3.31 6.52 13.46
CA PHE A 11 4.76 6.72 13.49
C PHE A 11 5.53 5.46 13.13
N ILE A 12 5.16 4.31 13.70
CA ILE A 12 5.77 3.00 13.39
C ILE A 12 5.64 2.67 11.90
N GLU A 13 4.49 2.93 11.29
CA GLU A 13 4.28 2.71 9.85
C GLU A 13 5.11 3.64 8.98
N MET A 14 5.33 4.89 9.41
CA MET A 14 6.22 5.82 8.71
C MET A 14 7.68 5.35 8.75
N ILE A 15 8.14 4.86 9.90
CA ILE A 15 9.48 4.26 10.06
C ILE A 15 9.62 3.05 9.14
N ARG A 16 8.63 2.15 9.14
CA ARG A 16 8.66 0.94 8.31
C ARG A 16 8.78 1.28 6.83
N ARG A 17 8.03 2.28 6.34
CA ARG A 17 8.13 2.74 4.94
C ARG A 17 9.51 3.31 4.61
N CYS A 18 10.14 4.02 5.55
CA CYS A 18 11.52 4.50 5.37
C CYS A 18 12.49 3.33 5.22
N THR A 19 12.39 2.32 6.09
CA THR A 19 13.21 1.10 6.01
C THR A 19 12.98 0.35 4.70
N ASP A 20 11.72 0.18 4.28
CA ASP A 20 11.39 -0.51 3.03
C ASP A 20 12.01 0.21 1.80
N LEU A 21 11.94 1.55 1.74
CA LEU A 21 12.59 2.34 0.68
C LEU A 21 14.11 2.23 0.69
N GLN A 22 14.73 2.18 1.88
CA GLN A 22 16.17 2.01 2.03
C GLN A 22 16.63 0.62 1.56
N THR A 23 15.85 -0.43 1.82
CA THR A 23 16.15 -1.78 1.31
C THR A 23 15.99 -1.87 -0.20
N LEU A 24 15.00 -1.19 -0.78
CA LEU A 24 14.77 -1.16 -2.22
C LEU A 24 15.86 -0.37 -2.97
N SER A 25 16.36 0.74 -2.39
CA SER A 25 17.48 1.49 -2.98
C SER A 25 18.79 0.70 -2.90
N ALA A 26 19.03 -0.03 -1.80
CA ALA A 26 20.21 -0.88 -1.63
C ALA A 26 20.20 -2.14 -2.52
N ALA A 27 19.02 -2.69 -2.83
CA ALA A 27 18.85 -3.88 -3.66
C ALA A 27 18.85 -3.60 -5.17
N SER A 28 18.88 -2.34 -5.60
CA SER A 28 18.91 -1.99 -7.03
C SER A 28 20.26 -2.36 -7.65
N PRO A 29 20.32 -3.33 -8.60
CA PRO A 29 21.57 -3.70 -9.23
C PRO A 29 22.07 -2.56 -10.11
N LYS A 30 23.31 -2.12 -9.88
CA LYS A 30 24.03 -1.25 -10.82
C LYS A 30 24.00 -1.90 -12.21
N THR A 31 23.37 -1.22 -13.16
CA THR A 31 23.53 -1.34 -14.62
C THR A 31 24.45 -2.48 -15.09
N ARG A 32 23.88 -3.62 -15.50
CA ARG A 32 24.56 -4.42 -16.54
C ARG A 32 24.38 -3.68 -17.85
N ALA A 33 25.43 -2.95 -18.25
CA ALA A 33 25.57 -2.43 -19.60
C ALA A 33 25.28 -3.57 -20.59
N PHE A 34 24.20 -3.42 -21.35
CA PHE A 34 23.82 -4.35 -22.40
C PHE A 34 24.79 -4.16 -23.57
N THR A 35 25.94 -4.83 -23.48
CA THR A 35 26.79 -5.04 -24.65
C THR A 35 26.11 -6.10 -25.49
N LYS A 36 25.56 -5.66 -26.64
CA LYS A 36 24.98 -6.53 -27.65
C LYS A 36 26.08 -7.47 -28.15
N ARG A 37 26.06 -8.73 -27.71
CA ARG A 37 26.78 -9.82 -28.37
C ARG A 37 25.82 -10.97 -28.56
N GLU A 38 25.48 -11.17 -29.83
CA GLU A 38 24.85 -12.38 -30.35
C GLU A 38 25.68 -13.60 -29.94
N GLN A 39 25.04 -14.62 -29.38
CA GLN A 39 25.13 -16.00 -29.87
C GLN A 39 24.19 -16.92 -29.10
N HIS A 40 23.43 -17.68 -29.87
CA HIS A 40 22.52 -18.75 -29.48
C HIS A 40 23.22 -19.82 -28.62
N THR A 41 22.54 -20.38 -27.61
CA THR A 41 21.92 -21.73 -27.64
C THR A 41 21.47 -22.17 -26.23
N ALA A 42 20.18 -22.55 -26.16
CA ALA A 42 19.59 -23.70 -25.47
C ALA A 42 19.61 -23.84 -23.92
N GLU A 43 18.37 -23.96 -23.40
CA GLU A 43 17.89 -24.85 -22.32
C GLU A 43 17.93 -24.38 -20.86
N ALA A 44 16.80 -23.82 -20.39
CA ALA A 44 16.14 -24.19 -19.14
C ALA A 44 14.75 -23.53 -19.01
N ASP A 45 13.71 -24.35 -19.08
CA ASP A 45 12.32 -24.12 -18.64
C ASP A 45 12.27 -23.67 -17.17
N GLU A 46 11.24 -23.04 -16.61
CA GLU A 46 10.03 -22.30 -17.01
C GLU A 46 9.42 -21.86 -15.65
N TYR A 47 8.56 -20.83 -15.63
CA TYR A 47 7.93 -20.16 -14.48
C TYR A 47 8.63 -18.93 -13.91
N SER A 48 8.48 -17.78 -14.59
CA SER A 48 8.03 -16.52 -13.95
C SER A 48 8.10 -15.34 -14.95
N ASN A 49 7.17 -15.24 -15.91
CA ASN A 49 6.96 -14.02 -16.71
C ASN A 49 5.47 -13.85 -17.09
N VAL A 50 4.58 -13.73 -16.11
CA VAL A 50 3.11 -13.61 -16.33
C VAL A 50 2.62 -12.15 -16.43
N PHE A 51 3.50 -11.15 -16.54
CA PHE A 51 3.06 -9.74 -16.57
C PHE A 51 3.73 -8.87 -17.63
N ASP A 52 4.04 -9.44 -18.81
CA ASP A 52 4.42 -8.62 -19.96
C ASP A 52 3.46 -8.88 -21.13
N HIS A 53 2.36 -8.14 -21.14
CA HIS A 53 1.43 -8.07 -22.26
C HIS A 53 1.48 -6.65 -22.85
N GLN A 54 2.42 -6.45 -23.78
CA GLN A 54 2.36 -5.38 -24.77
C GLN A 54 1.21 -5.68 -25.76
N MET A 55 0.35 -4.69 -25.98
CA MET A 55 -0.56 -4.63 -27.13
C MET A 55 -0.22 -3.37 -27.92
N GLU A 56 0.55 -3.54 -29.00
CA GLU A 56 0.74 -2.54 -30.05
C GLU A 56 -0.34 -2.79 -31.12
N LEU A 57 -1.19 -1.80 -31.39
CA LEU A 57 -2.16 -1.80 -32.50
C LEU A 57 -1.78 -0.66 -33.45
N ASP A 58 -1.20 -1.01 -34.59
CA ASP A 58 -1.13 -0.15 -35.78
C ASP A 58 -1.57 -1.00 -36.98
N ASP A 59 -2.57 -0.54 -37.74
CA ASP A 59 -3.01 -1.20 -38.96
C ASP A 59 -3.41 -0.12 -39.99
N GLN A 60 -2.50 0.15 -40.93
CA GLN A 60 -2.68 1.08 -42.04
C GLN A 60 -3.23 0.37 -43.30
N LEU A 61 -4.36 0.90 -43.79
CA LEU A 61 -4.74 1.15 -45.20
C LEU A 61 -4.63 0.03 -46.25
N VAL A 62 -5.78 -0.51 -46.72
CA VAL A 62 -6.02 -0.90 -48.14
C VAL A 62 -7.52 -0.77 -48.53
N HIS A 63 -7.84 0.12 -49.48
CA HIS A 63 -9.04 0.09 -50.38
C HIS A 63 -8.66 -0.63 -51.70
N PRO A 64 -9.52 -0.93 -52.74
CA PRO A 64 -10.99 -0.87 -53.00
C PRO A 64 -11.49 -2.22 -53.68
N PRO A 65 -12.59 -2.38 -54.51
CA PRO A 65 -13.55 -1.43 -55.10
C PRO A 65 -15.08 -1.79 -55.21
N ASN A 66 -15.88 -0.71 -55.25
CA ASN A 66 -17.00 -0.36 -56.18
C ASN A 66 -18.26 -1.26 -56.36
N ASN A 67 -19.47 -0.75 -56.00
CA ASN A 67 -20.54 -0.36 -56.95
C ASN A 67 -21.84 0.20 -56.28
N ASN A 68 -22.27 1.37 -56.77
CA ASN A 68 -23.63 1.92 -56.95
C ASN A 68 -24.68 2.07 -55.82
N GLY A 69 -25.15 3.32 -55.62
CA GLY A 69 -26.58 3.60 -55.40
C GLY A 69 -26.97 4.75 -54.44
N ASN A 70 -27.00 5.98 -54.96
CA ASN A 70 -27.96 7.08 -54.67
C ASN A 70 -28.12 7.78 -53.29
N GLU A 71 -28.26 9.11 -53.40
CA GLU A 71 -28.99 10.09 -52.55
C GLU A 71 -28.32 10.53 -51.23
N ALA A 72 -28.35 11.77 -50.77
CA ALA A 72 -28.58 13.15 -51.25
C ALA A 72 -28.37 14.04 -49.99
N ALA A 73 -28.21 15.36 -50.16
CA ALA A 73 -28.08 16.42 -49.14
C ALA A 73 -26.63 16.70 -48.66
N GLU A 74 -25.98 17.75 -49.18
CA GLU A 74 -26.03 19.16 -48.71
C GLU A 74 -25.31 19.30 -47.34
N ASN A 75 -24.27 20.11 -47.14
CA ASN A 75 -24.07 21.50 -47.55
C ASN A 75 -22.62 21.94 -47.20
N ASN A 76 -22.03 22.80 -48.06
CA ASN A 76 -20.92 23.77 -47.88
C ASN A 76 -19.72 23.44 -46.96
N GLY A 77 -18.45 23.59 -47.36
CA GLY A 77 -17.89 24.46 -48.40
C GLY A 77 -16.81 25.36 -47.79
N HIS A 78 -15.74 25.63 -48.57
CA HIS A 78 -14.63 26.58 -48.33
C HIS A 78 -13.42 26.02 -47.56
N ALA A 79 -12.17 26.09 -48.02
CA ALA A 79 -11.58 26.47 -49.30
C ALA A 79 -10.15 25.88 -49.40
N ALA A 80 -9.77 25.54 -50.64
CA ALA A 80 -8.49 25.70 -51.30
C ALA A 80 -7.27 26.16 -50.47
N TRP A 81 -6.09 25.55 -50.69
CA TRP A 81 -4.97 26.12 -51.45
C TRP A 81 -3.78 25.14 -51.39
N THR A 82 -3.33 24.74 -52.57
CA THR A 82 -1.99 24.22 -52.87
C THR A 82 -0.92 25.21 -52.46
N ASP A 83 0.23 24.78 -51.93
CA ASP A 83 1.55 25.09 -52.51
C ASP A 83 2.70 24.37 -51.76
N ASP A 84 3.70 24.08 -52.56
CA ASP A 84 5.06 23.62 -52.32
C ASP A 84 5.90 24.64 -51.52
N SER A 85 7.09 24.19 -51.11
CA SER A 85 8.25 24.96 -50.62
C SER A 85 8.58 24.92 -49.12
N ALA A 86 9.85 24.59 -48.92
CA ALA A 86 10.62 24.58 -47.70
C ALA A 86 10.48 25.87 -46.87
N ASP A 87 10.45 25.73 -45.54
CA ASP A 87 11.40 26.46 -44.71
C ASP A 87 11.52 25.93 -43.28
N GLN A 88 12.68 26.22 -42.74
CA GLN A 88 13.20 25.94 -41.40
C GLN A 88 12.24 26.35 -40.28
N MET A 89 12.10 25.50 -39.25
CA MET A 89 11.76 25.95 -37.89
C MET A 89 12.59 25.18 -36.87
N ASP A 90 13.65 25.84 -36.45
CA ASP A 90 14.30 25.71 -35.15
C ASP A 90 13.24 25.70 -34.03
N THR A 91 13.07 24.55 -33.39
CA THR A 91 12.58 24.48 -32.02
C THR A 91 13.38 23.38 -31.32
N THR A 92 14.56 23.73 -30.79
CA THR A 92 15.11 22.97 -29.66
C THR A 92 14.15 23.15 -28.48
N LEU A 93 13.07 22.37 -28.50
CA LEU A 93 12.12 22.26 -27.41
C LEU A 93 12.89 21.63 -26.25
N ASP A 94 13.27 22.49 -25.31
CA ASP A 94 13.53 22.17 -23.92
C ASP A 94 12.40 21.26 -23.43
N SER A 95 12.60 19.95 -23.60
CA SER A 95 11.72 18.95 -23.04
C SER A 95 12.01 18.95 -21.54
N PRO A 96 11.02 19.25 -20.68
CA PRO A 96 11.25 19.27 -19.25
C PRO A 96 11.78 17.89 -18.84
N PRO A 97 12.77 17.82 -17.94
CA PRO A 97 13.36 16.57 -17.53
C PRO A 97 12.24 15.66 -17.03
N ILE A 98 12.13 14.47 -17.62
CA ILE A 98 11.27 13.40 -17.11
C ILE A 98 11.66 13.20 -15.64
N HIS A 99 10.83 13.70 -14.73
CA HIS A 99 11.02 13.64 -13.28
C HIS A 99 10.92 12.19 -12.81
N THR A 100 11.96 11.41 -13.07
CA THR A 100 12.29 10.28 -12.22
C THR A 100 12.87 10.87 -10.96
N GLU A 101 11.99 11.28 -10.03
CA GLU A 101 12.40 11.54 -8.66
C GLU A 101 13.20 10.33 -8.17
N SER A 102 14.51 10.52 -8.01
CA SER A 102 15.44 9.50 -7.53
C SER A 102 14.90 8.85 -6.26
N ALA A 103 15.06 7.54 -6.11
CA ALA A 103 14.66 6.83 -4.89
C ALA A 103 15.25 7.49 -3.62
N ASP A 104 16.43 8.10 -3.75
CA ASP A 104 17.11 8.82 -2.66
C ASP A 104 16.39 10.11 -2.25
N THR A 105 15.82 10.86 -3.22
CA THR A 105 15.07 12.08 -2.90
C THR A 105 13.78 11.73 -2.17
N LYS A 106 13.09 10.67 -2.59
CA LYS A 106 11.88 10.15 -1.92
C LYS A 106 12.18 9.65 -0.52
N TYR A 107 13.27 8.90 -0.34
CA TYR A 107 13.72 8.45 0.98
C TYR A 107 14.00 9.62 1.92
N SER A 108 14.76 10.63 1.45
CA SER A 108 15.09 11.81 2.27
C SER A 108 13.84 12.61 2.69
N ALA A 109 12.87 12.78 1.78
CA ALA A 109 11.62 13.46 2.06
C ALA A 109 10.77 12.70 3.10
N LEU A 110 10.65 11.38 2.95
CA LEU A 110 9.89 10.54 3.86
C LEU A 110 10.53 10.48 5.26
N LEU A 111 11.87 10.42 5.32
CA LEU A 111 12.61 10.46 6.58
C LEU A 111 12.38 11.80 7.30
N GLN A 112 12.44 12.92 6.59
CA GLN A 112 12.17 14.24 7.17
C GLN A 112 10.73 14.32 7.71
N GLN A 113 9.75 13.84 6.95
CA GLN A 113 8.36 13.79 7.39
C GLN A 113 8.19 12.92 8.65
N THR A 114 8.88 11.78 8.70
CA THR A 114 8.87 10.87 9.84
C THR A 114 9.46 11.53 11.08
N LEU A 115 10.58 12.23 10.93
CA LEU A 115 11.23 12.95 12.03
C LEU A 115 10.34 14.08 12.57
N GLN A 116 9.75 14.88 11.67
CA GLN A 116 8.82 15.96 12.05
C GLN A 116 7.62 15.40 12.81
N TYR A 117 7.02 14.32 12.31
CA TYR A 117 5.92 13.65 12.98
C TYR A 117 6.31 13.12 14.37
N GLY A 118 7.51 12.55 14.51
CA GLY A 118 8.05 12.12 15.79
C GLY A 118 8.23 13.27 16.79
N GLN A 119 8.66 14.45 16.32
CA GLN A 119 8.76 15.64 17.17
C GLN A 119 7.38 16.09 17.67
N GLU A 120 6.39 16.16 16.79
CA GLU A 120 5.00 16.48 17.17
C GLU A 120 4.44 15.47 18.18
N LEU A 121 4.64 14.18 17.92
CA LEU A 121 4.21 13.09 18.81
C LEU A 121 4.83 13.23 20.20
N ARG A 122 6.13 13.55 20.27
CA ARG A 122 6.81 13.77 21.54
C ARG A 122 6.22 14.98 22.27
N LEU A 123 6.05 16.11 21.60
CA LEU A 123 5.51 17.32 22.24
C LEU A 123 4.12 17.10 22.83
N GLU A 124 3.27 16.35 22.12
CA GLU A 124 1.89 16.09 22.52
C GLU A 124 1.76 15.17 23.74
N PHE A 125 2.61 14.13 23.84
CA PHE A 125 2.49 13.10 24.88
C PHE A 125 3.59 13.10 25.94
N ASN A 126 4.61 13.97 25.83
CA ASN A 126 5.70 14.05 26.81
C ASN A 126 5.23 14.53 28.20
N ALA A 127 4.10 15.24 28.28
CA ALA A 127 3.51 15.67 29.54
C ALA A 127 2.58 14.62 30.18
N ASP A 128 2.32 13.49 29.52
CA ASP A 128 1.44 12.45 30.06
C ASP A 128 2.14 11.70 31.23
N PRO A 129 1.55 11.66 32.44
CA PRO A 129 2.15 11.02 33.61
C PRO A 129 2.09 9.48 33.56
N ARG A 130 1.36 8.91 32.59
CA ARG A 130 1.15 7.47 32.46
C ARG A 130 2.43 6.74 32.04
N ARG A 131 2.87 5.77 32.86
CA ARG A 131 4.10 5.00 32.65
C ARG A 131 4.04 4.12 31.39
N ASP A 132 2.87 3.59 31.07
CA ASP A 132 2.59 2.82 29.86
C ASP A 132 2.77 3.68 28.60
N VAL A 133 2.26 4.92 28.63
CA VAL A 133 2.41 5.89 27.53
C VAL A 133 3.88 6.27 27.34
N GLN A 134 4.59 6.60 28.42
CA GLN A 134 6.01 6.96 28.36
C GLN A 134 6.88 5.80 27.86
N ARG A 135 6.61 4.58 28.33
CA ARG A 135 7.34 3.40 27.86
C ARG A 135 7.09 3.12 26.39
N ALA A 136 5.83 3.14 25.94
CA ALA A 136 5.49 2.95 24.54
C ALA A 136 6.09 4.06 23.64
N LEU A 137 6.13 5.30 24.13
CA LEU A 137 6.78 6.41 23.45
C LEU A 137 8.30 6.19 23.33
N GLN A 138 8.95 5.72 24.40
CA GLN A 138 10.38 5.40 24.38
C GLN A 138 10.69 4.22 23.43
N ASP A 139 9.88 3.17 23.45
CA ASP A 139 10.02 2.00 22.58
C ASP A 139 9.85 2.41 21.10
N THR A 140 8.84 3.21 20.78
CA THR A 140 8.62 3.69 19.40
C THR A 140 9.75 4.61 18.90
N PHE A 141 10.31 5.47 19.76
CA PHE A 141 11.49 6.27 19.40
C PHE A 141 12.79 5.48 19.38
N ALA A 142 12.88 4.36 20.09
CA ALA A 142 14.06 3.50 19.98
C ALA A 142 14.19 2.94 18.55
N LEU A 143 13.09 2.72 17.82
CA LEU A 143 13.10 2.22 16.45
C LEU A 143 13.88 3.11 15.47
N ILE A 144 13.83 4.44 15.63
CA ILE A 144 14.56 5.37 14.74
C ILE A 144 16.06 5.42 15.01
N ALA A 145 16.52 4.90 16.16
CA ALA A 145 17.94 4.89 16.51
C ALA A 145 18.71 3.75 15.83
N TYR A 146 18.01 2.74 15.30
CA TYR A 146 18.62 1.64 14.57
C TYR A 146 18.77 2.00 13.09
N THR A 147 19.87 1.55 12.50
CA THR A 147 20.12 1.67 11.04
C THR A 147 19.13 0.85 10.23
N ASP A 148 18.76 -0.32 10.73
CA ASP A 148 17.64 -1.12 10.24
C ASP A 148 16.68 -1.38 11.40
N ALA A 149 15.44 -0.91 11.27
CA ALA A 149 14.41 -1.07 12.28
C ALA A 149 14.00 -2.55 12.48
N ARG A 150 14.26 -3.43 11.49
CA ARG A 150 13.94 -4.86 11.55
C ARG A 150 14.89 -5.68 12.41
N GLU A 151 16.11 -5.21 12.60
CA GLU A 151 17.10 -5.84 13.49
C GLU A 151 16.89 -5.43 14.96
N SER A 152 15.97 -4.50 15.22
CA SER A 152 15.67 -4.03 16.56
C SER A 152 15.06 -5.13 17.41
N SER A 153 15.33 -5.11 18.72
CA SER A 153 14.57 -5.90 19.72
C SER A 153 13.07 -5.63 19.69
N LEU A 154 12.67 -4.49 19.11
CA LEU A 154 11.28 -4.06 18.94
C LEU A 154 10.73 -4.37 17.53
N ALA A 155 11.40 -5.22 16.75
CA ALA A 155 10.96 -5.58 15.40
C ALA A 155 9.52 -6.11 15.34
N GLY A 156 9.06 -6.79 16.39
CA GLY A 156 7.66 -7.24 16.50
C GLY A 156 6.63 -6.10 16.46
N MET A 157 7.02 -4.88 16.83
CA MET A 157 6.14 -3.71 16.77
C MET A 157 5.89 -3.24 15.33
N LEU A 158 6.82 -3.50 14.39
CA LEU A 158 6.69 -3.17 12.96
C LEU A 158 5.74 -4.11 12.20
N ASP A 159 5.42 -5.27 12.78
CA ASP A 159 4.53 -6.25 12.15
C ASP A 159 3.13 -5.64 11.94
N VAL A 160 2.52 -5.97 10.79
CA VAL A 160 1.15 -5.59 10.42
C VAL A 160 0.14 -6.10 11.45
N LYS A 161 0.42 -7.23 12.11
CA LYS A 161 -0.47 -7.82 13.13
C LYS A 161 -0.81 -6.85 14.26
N GLY A 162 0.10 -5.92 14.59
CA GLY A 162 -0.15 -4.89 15.60
C GLY A 162 -1.25 -3.88 15.24
N ARG A 163 -1.75 -3.87 13.99
CA ARG A 163 -2.88 -3.02 13.58
C ARG A 163 -4.22 -3.58 14.03
N VAL A 164 -4.37 -4.90 14.08
CA VAL A 164 -5.64 -5.59 14.37
C VAL A 164 -6.29 -5.10 15.68
N PRO A 165 -5.60 -5.12 16.84
CA PRO A 165 -6.22 -4.69 18.09
C PRO A 165 -6.58 -3.19 18.09
N ILE A 166 -5.77 -2.35 17.43
CA ILE A 166 -6.04 -0.90 17.32
C ILE A 166 -7.25 -0.66 16.40
N SER A 167 -7.36 -1.41 15.32
CA SER A 167 -8.51 -1.35 14.42
C SER A 167 -9.79 -1.81 15.10
N GLU A 168 -9.75 -2.84 15.94
CA GLU A 168 -10.89 -3.27 16.75
C GLU A 168 -11.30 -2.20 17.77
N GLU A 169 -10.35 -1.64 18.53
CA GLU A 169 -10.62 -0.56 19.50
C GLU A 169 -11.17 0.69 18.79
N LEU A 170 -10.63 1.04 17.62
CA LEU A 170 -11.12 2.14 16.80
C LEU A 170 -12.53 1.87 16.25
N ASN A 171 -12.79 0.69 15.69
CA ASN A 171 -14.10 0.31 15.18
C ASN A 171 -15.15 0.36 16.30
N GLY A 172 -14.80 -0.15 17.48
CA GLY A 172 -15.65 -0.05 18.67
C GLY A 172 -15.92 1.40 19.07
N ALA A 173 -14.89 2.25 19.11
CA ALA A 173 -15.05 3.68 19.42
C ALA A 173 -15.95 4.42 18.41
N ILE A 174 -15.82 4.09 17.12
CA ILE A 174 -16.70 4.63 16.06
C ILE A 174 -18.14 4.16 16.28
N LEU A 175 -18.36 2.87 16.51
CA LEU A 175 -19.71 2.33 16.76
C LEU A 175 -20.37 2.99 17.95
N VAL A 176 -19.64 3.15 19.07
CA VAL A 176 -20.14 3.86 20.27
C VAL A 176 -20.46 5.33 19.95
N SER A 177 -19.62 6.01 19.16
CA SER A 177 -19.90 7.40 18.76
C SER A 177 -21.15 7.54 17.89
N LEU A 178 -21.52 6.49 17.15
CA LEU A 178 -22.74 6.38 16.35
C LEU A 178 -23.95 5.88 17.16
N GLY A 179 -23.80 5.66 18.47
CA GLY A 179 -24.85 5.12 19.35
C GLY A 179 -25.15 3.64 19.13
N ARG A 180 -24.22 2.90 18.52
CA ARG A 180 -24.32 1.45 18.27
C ARG A 180 -23.47 0.68 19.27
N GLU A 181 -23.77 -0.61 19.42
CA GLU A 181 -22.98 -1.52 20.24
C GLU A 181 -21.54 -1.64 19.73
N LYS A 182 -20.57 -1.65 20.66
CA LYS A 182 -19.13 -1.77 20.35
C LYS A 182 -18.73 -3.13 19.78
N GLU A 183 -19.52 -4.17 20.04
CA GLU A 183 -19.26 -5.55 19.66
C GLU A 183 -20.38 -6.05 18.75
N ALA A 184 -20.05 -6.97 17.84
CA ALA A 184 -21.07 -7.59 17.00
C ALA A 184 -22.06 -8.38 17.87
N ALA A 185 -23.36 -8.30 17.58
CA ALA A 185 -24.37 -9.03 18.33
C ALA A 185 -24.09 -10.54 18.37
N LEU A 186 -23.53 -11.09 17.30
CA LEU A 186 -23.14 -12.50 17.19
C LEU A 186 -21.91 -12.83 18.06
N GLU A 187 -20.90 -11.95 18.12
CA GLU A 187 -19.74 -12.13 19.00
C GLU A 187 -20.16 -12.13 20.47
N ARG A 188 -21.07 -11.21 20.85
CA ARG A 188 -21.65 -11.18 22.19
C ARG A 188 -22.40 -12.46 22.52
N LEU A 189 -23.22 -12.97 21.58
CA LEU A 189 -23.93 -14.23 21.78
C LEU A 189 -22.98 -15.41 21.91
N VAL A 190 -21.96 -15.51 21.06
CA VAL A 190 -20.94 -16.56 21.14
C VAL A 190 -20.26 -16.53 22.51
N ARG A 191 -19.78 -15.35 22.94
CA ARG A 191 -19.11 -15.18 24.23
C ARG A 191 -20.03 -15.53 25.41
N GLN A 192 -21.31 -15.16 25.34
CA GLN A 192 -22.31 -15.56 26.33
C GLN A 192 -22.55 -17.07 26.35
N THR A 193 -22.64 -17.71 25.18
CA THR A 193 -22.81 -19.17 25.09
C THR A 193 -21.58 -19.93 25.56
N GLU A 194 -20.37 -19.41 25.34
CA GLU A 194 -19.13 -20.00 25.86
C GLU A 194 -19.13 -20.01 27.38
N VAL A 195 -19.42 -18.88 28.02
CA VAL A 195 -19.51 -18.79 29.49
C VAL A 195 -20.59 -19.73 30.03
N LEU A 196 -21.76 -19.77 29.39
CA LEU A 196 -22.85 -20.67 29.81
C LEU A 196 -22.43 -22.15 29.72
N VAL A 197 -21.70 -22.53 28.66
CA VAL A 197 -21.20 -23.90 28.50
C VAL A 197 -20.11 -24.22 29.53
N GLU A 198 -19.24 -23.26 29.88
CA GLU A 198 -18.27 -23.42 30.97
C GLU A 198 -18.95 -23.62 32.33
N GLU A 199 -19.97 -22.83 32.63
CA GLU A 199 -20.78 -22.98 33.86
C GLU A 199 -21.50 -24.33 33.89
N LEU A 200 -22.16 -24.74 32.80
CA LEU A 200 -22.79 -26.06 32.68
C LEU A 200 -21.77 -27.22 32.76
N GLY A 201 -20.54 -26.98 32.30
CA GLY A 201 -19.45 -27.95 32.38
C GLY A 201 -18.96 -28.17 33.82
N ALA A 202 -18.96 -27.12 34.65
CA ALA A 202 -18.56 -27.18 36.05
C ALA A 202 -19.51 -28.01 36.92
N ASP A 203 -20.81 -27.97 36.61
CA ASP A 203 -21.84 -28.80 37.26
C ASP A 203 -21.77 -30.29 36.85
N GLY A 204 -21.03 -30.60 35.77
CA GLY A 204 -20.82 -31.95 35.25
C GLY A 204 -22.01 -32.47 34.43
N GLY A 205 -21.73 -33.10 33.29
CA GLY A 205 -22.76 -33.69 32.42
C GLY A 205 -22.39 -33.68 30.94
N ALA A 206 -23.35 -33.97 30.06
CA ALA A 206 -23.14 -33.98 28.61
C ALA A 206 -22.71 -32.60 28.06
N GLY A 207 -23.06 -31.52 28.75
CA GLY A 207 -22.65 -30.15 28.41
C GLY A 207 -21.13 -29.90 28.54
N ALA A 208 -20.40 -30.69 29.35
CA ALA A 208 -18.95 -30.54 29.53
C ALA A 208 -18.13 -30.96 28.29
N PHE A 209 -18.75 -31.67 27.34
CA PHE A 209 -18.07 -32.11 26.11
C PHE A 209 -18.23 -31.13 24.95
N VAL A 210 -19.08 -30.11 25.11
CA VAL A 210 -19.36 -29.13 24.07
C VAL A 210 -18.37 -27.99 24.19
N HIS A 211 -17.67 -27.65 23.11
CA HIS A 211 -16.81 -26.48 23.05
C HIS A 211 -17.21 -25.60 21.87
N VAL A 212 -17.84 -24.46 22.15
CA VAL A 212 -18.42 -23.57 21.12
C VAL A 212 -17.38 -23.19 20.07
N GLY A 213 -16.19 -22.74 20.49
CA GLY A 213 -15.09 -22.37 19.60
C GLY A 213 -14.54 -23.51 18.74
N ARG A 214 -14.45 -24.74 19.28
CA ARG A 214 -13.86 -25.88 18.56
C ARG A 214 -14.87 -26.58 17.65
N ASP A 215 -16.11 -26.69 18.11
CA ASP A 215 -17.11 -27.57 17.49
C ASP A 215 -18.00 -26.80 16.50
N PHE A 216 -18.15 -25.47 16.63
CA PHE A 216 -19.05 -24.67 15.80
C PHE A 216 -18.42 -23.46 15.10
N LEU A 217 -17.23 -23.00 15.50
CA LEU A 217 -16.60 -21.78 14.96
C LEU A 217 -15.30 -22.03 14.20
N ARG A 218 -15.15 -23.25 13.66
CA ARG A 218 -13.93 -23.68 12.95
C ARG A 218 -14.00 -23.47 11.45
#